data_AF-A0A316A8V0-F1
#
_entry.id   AF-A0A316A8V0-F1
#
_cell.length_a   1.000
_cell.length_b   1.000
_cell.length_c   1.000
_cell.angle_alpha   90.00
_cell.angle_beta   90.00
_cell.angle_gamma   90.00
#
_symmetry.space_group_name_H-M   'P 1'
#
loop_
_entity.id
_entity.type
_entity.pdbx_description
1 polymer ?
#
loop_
_entity_poly.entity_id
_entity_poly.type
_entity_poly.pdbx_seq_one_letter_code
_entity_poly.pdbx_strand_id
1 'polypeptide(L)'
;MRGVRGQGGARWLSAAVTAAVAVVVGGASGCVRDEAMAGMGLPRLSADEQVAGDAVPFQGTLEIGPQGCLMVRLTDPAGDTADRWTAWPSGSEAVYGSAEEGNGAKVDRETFMGGDAVSGTGRLVPLSALPGGISPGSYFEGSGRYCDALVGGVLVIDEVAHA
;
A
#
# COMPACT_ATOMS: atom_id res chain seq x y z
N MET A 1 -18.67 38.78 47.64
CA MET A 1 -17.94 38.10 48.74
C MET A 1 -16.58 37.70 48.16
N ARG A 2 -15.46 38.31 48.61
CA ARG A 2 -14.53 37.76 49.62
C ARG A 2 -14.22 36.27 49.34
N GLY A 3 -13.00 35.79 49.09
CA GLY A 3 -11.67 36.40 49.06
C GLY A 3 -10.58 35.34 48.79
N VAL A 4 -9.37 35.84 48.45
CA VAL A 4 -8.04 35.40 48.95
C VAL A 4 -7.62 33.94 48.68
N ARG A 5 -6.76 33.70 47.68
CA ARG A 5 -5.27 33.54 47.73
C ARG A 5 -4.77 32.46 48.70
N GLY A 6 -4.24 31.37 48.13
CA GLY A 6 -3.26 30.48 48.77
C GLY A 6 -1.99 30.44 47.92
N GLN A 7 -0.97 31.20 48.34
CA GLN A 7 0.43 31.02 47.90
C GLN A 7 1.10 30.05 48.87
N GLY A 8 1.72 29.00 48.33
CA GLY A 8 2.82 28.25 48.95
C GLY A 8 3.62 27.67 47.78
N GLY A 9 4.89 27.96 47.55
CA GLY A 9 5.93 28.32 48.50
C GLY A 9 6.81 27.10 48.76
N ALA A 10 7.62 26.69 47.78
CA ALA A 10 8.78 25.83 48.01
C ALA A 10 9.83 26.08 46.93
N ARG A 11 10.80 26.93 47.28
CA ARG A 11 12.07 27.12 46.57
C ARG A 11 12.91 25.87 46.85
N TRP A 12 13.39 25.19 45.83
CA TRP A 12 14.51 24.25 45.97
C TRP A 12 15.63 24.68 45.03
N LEU A 13 16.78 24.89 45.65
CA LEU A 13 18.03 25.35 45.08
C LEU A 13 18.67 24.25 44.23
N SER A 14 19.36 24.73 43.20
CA SER A 14 20.15 24.00 42.23
C SER A 14 21.25 23.13 42.85
N ALA A 15 21.50 21.97 42.25
CA ALA A 15 22.80 21.31 42.27
C ALA A 15 23.18 20.94 40.83
N ALA A 16 24.14 21.68 40.28
CA ALA A 16 24.81 21.36 39.03
C ALA A 16 25.80 20.22 39.27
N VAL A 17 25.71 19.15 38.49
CA VAL A 17 26.79 18.17 38.34
C VAL A 17 27.16 18.13 36.87
N THR A 18 28.27 18.78 36.56
CA THR A 18 28.95 18.71 35.27
C THR A 18 29.83 17.46 35.29
N ALA A 19 29.54 16.48 34.43
CA ALA A 19 30.48 15.43 34.08
C ALA A 19 30.54 15.33 32.56
N ALA A 20 31.62 15.88 32.00
CA ALA A 20 31.99 15.74 30.60
C ALA A 20 32.60 14.35 30.38
N VAL A 21 32.07 13.60 29.41
CA VAL A 21 32.81 12.53 28.73
C VAL A 21 32.64 12.75 27.22
N ALA A 22 33.76 12.81 26.54
CA ALA A 22 33.91 13.18 25.14
C ALA A 22 34.05 11.93 24.25
N VAL A 23 33.40 12.02 23.08
CA VAL A 23 33.73 11.42 21.77
C VAL A 23 33.75 9.89 21.64
N VAL A 24 32.83 9.36 20.81
CA VAL A 24 33.20 8.46 19.69
C VAL A 24 32.34 8.78 18.45
N VAL A 25 33.08 8.86 17.35
CA VAL A 25 32.77 9.05 15.93
C VAL A 25 31.72 8.08 15.37
N GLY A 26 30.93 8.54 14.39
CA GLY A 26 30.55 7.68 13.27
C GLY A 26 29.12 7.83 12.74
N GLY A 27 29.00 8.22 11.47
CA GLY A 27 27.90 7.80 10.60
C GLY A 27 26.93 8.91 10.20
N ALA A 28 27.17 9.50 9.03
CA ALA A 28 26.09 10.07 8.24
C ALA A 28 25.01 9.00 8.02
N SER A 29 23.76 9.32 8.32
CA SER A 29 22.60 8.60 7.79
C SER A 29 21.47 9.62 7.73
N GLY A 30 21.03 9.88 6.50
CA GLY A 30 20.27 11.06 6.14
C GLY A 30 18.99 11.26 6.95
N CYS A 31 18.68 12.52 7.18
CA CYS A 31 17.29 12.94 7.30
C CYS A 31 16.61 12.63 5.95
N VAL A 32 16.11 11.42 5.77
CA VAL A 32 15.04 11.17 4.81
C VAL A 32 13.78 11.69 5.48
N ARG A 33 13.50 12.98 5.28
CA ARG A 33 12.16 13.55 5.48
C ARG A 33 11.67 13.96 4.10
N ASP A 34 11.13 12.98 3.40
CA ASP A 34 10.49 13.01 2.10
C ASP A 34 9.85 11.61 1.98
N GLU A 35 8.55 11.36 1.89
CA GLU A 35 7.35 12.16 1.81
C GLU A 35 6.27 11.36 2.56
N ALA A 36 5.14 11.97 2.90
CA ALA A 36 3.96 11.21 3.31
C ALA A 36 3.43 10.44 2.09
N MET A 37 4.02 9.27 1.77
CA MET A 37 3.69 8.50 0.58
C MET A 37 2.35 7.80 0.80
N ALA A 38 1.31 8.33 0.15
CA ALA A 38 0.00 7.73 0.06
C ALA A 38 0.08 6.41 -0.72
N GLY A 39 -0.05 5.28 -0.03
CA GLY A 39 -0.21 3.96 -0.63
C GLY A 39 0.34 2.85 0.25
N MET A 40 -0.52 1.93 0.71
CA MET A 40 -0.13 0.75 1.48
C MET A 40 0.60 -0.28 0.60
N GLY A 41 1.77 0.05 0.04
CA GLY A 41 2.60 -0.87 -0.76
C GLY A 41 1.88 -1.51 -1.96
N LEU A 42 2.59 -2.40 -2.64
CA LEU A 42 2.01 -3.25 -3.70
C LEU A 42 1.51 -4.56 -3.07
N PRO A 43 0.19 -4.85 -3.10
CA PRO A 43 -0.36 -6.11 -2.58
C PRO A 43 0.21 -7.28 -3.37
N ARG A 44 0.75 -8.27 -2.67
CA ARG A 44 1.36 -9.46 -3.28
C ARG A 44 0.96 -10.69 -2.50
N LEU A 45 0.82 -11.80 -3.20
CA LEU A 45 0.74 -13.12 -2.58
C LEU A 45 2.12 -13.75 -2.56
N SER A 46 2.44 -14.51 -1.51
CA SER A 46 3.62 -15.34 -1.52
C SER A 46 3.46 -16.50 -2.51
N ALA A 47 4.56 -17.08 -2.98
CA ALA A 47 4.53 -18.15 -3.98
C ALA A 47 3.82 -19.43 -3.47
N ASP A 48 3.74 -19.61 -2.15
CA ASP A 48 3.06 -20.72 -1.48
C ASP A 48 1.60 -20.41 -1.12
N GLU A 49 1.17 -19.15 -1.20
CA GLU A 49 -0.21 -18.75 -0.97
C GLU A 49 -1.08 -19.03 -2.20
N GLN A 50 -1.92 -20.04 -2.09
CA GLN A 50 -2.93 -20.34 -3.09
C GLN A 50 -4.24 -19.62 -2.76
N VAL A 51 -4.83 -19.00 -3.79
CA VAL A 51 -6.19 -18.45 -3.72
C VAL A 51 -7.06 -19.33 -4.61
N ALA A 52 -8.13 -19.87 -4.05
CA ALA A 52 -9.06 -20.73 -4.78
C ALA A 52 -9.77 -19.98 -5.92
N GLY A 53 -10.03 -20.68 -7.02
CA GLY A 53 -10.68 -20.15 -8.21
C GLY A 53 -9.92 -20.51 -9.48
N ASP A 54 -10.63 -20.52 -10.60
CA ASP A 54 -10.02 -20.78 -11.90
C ASP A 54 -9.31 -19.53 -12.41
N ALA A 55 -8.11 -19.71 -12.97
CA ALA A 55 -7.44 -18.64 -13.70
C ALA A 55 -8.19 -18.37 -15.01
N VAL A 56 -8.48 -17.10 -15.27
CA VAL A 56 -9.17 -16.62 -16.47
C VAL A 56 -8.30 -15.59 -17.19
N PRO A 57 -8.39 -15.53 -18.53
CA PRO A 57 -7.76 -14.43 -19.26
C PRO A 57 -8.46 -13.11 -18.91
N PHE A 58 -7.70 -12.02 -18.87
CA PHE A 58 -8.24 -10.68 -18.66
C PHE A 58 -7.61 -9.67 -19.61
N GLN A 59 -8.35 -8.58 -19.84
CA GLN A 59 -7.88 -7.38 -20.53
C GLN A 59 -8.42 -6.15 -19.80
N GLY A 60 -7.64 -5.08 -19.77
CA GLY A 60 -8.07 -3.84 -19.15
C GLY A 60 -7.02 -2.74 -19.22
N THR A 61 -7.24 -1.70 -18.41
CA THR A 61 -6.29 -0.60 -18.21
C THR A 61 -5.92 -0.54 -16.74
N LEU A 62 -4.63 -0.37 -16.44
CA LEU A 62 -4.20 -0.08 -15.08
C LEU A 62 -4.63 1.33 -14.69
N GLU A 63 -5.19 1.48 -13.50
CA GLU A 63 -5.68 2.75 -13.01
C GLU A 63 -5.25 2.98 -11.57
N ILE A 64 -5.09 4.25 -11.21
CA ILE A 64 -4.94 4.66 -9.83
C ILE A 64 -6.32 5.05 -9.31
N GLY A 65 -6.86 4.19 -8.44
CA GLY A 65 -8.12 4.43 -7.77
C GLY A 65 -8.08 5.69 -6.88
N PRO A 66 -9.25 6.17 -6.40
CA PRO A 66 -9.37 7.42 -5.65
C PRO A 66 -8.46 7.53 -4.41
N GLN A 67 -8.10 6.38 -3.83
CA GLN A 67 -7.29 6.25 -2.63
C GLN A 67 -5.82 5.92 -2.94
N GLY A 68 -5.37 6.08 -4.18
CA GLY A 68 -4.01 5.74 -4.60
C GLY A 68 -3.77 4.24 -4.81
N CYS A 69 -4.85 3.45 -4.86
CA CYS A 69 -4.78 2.00 -5.03
C CYS A 69 -4.55 1.64 -6.49
N LEU A 70 -3.61 0.75 -6.77
CA LEU A 70 -3.44 0.21 -8.12
C LEU A 70 -4.58 -0.76 -8.42
N MET A 71 -5.38 -0.41 -9.42
CA MET A 71 -6.55 -1.15 -9.88
C MET A 71 -6.39 -1.53 -11.34
N VAL A 72 -7.15 -2.51 -11.80
CA VAL A 72 -7.39 -2.74 -13.23
C VAL A 72 -8.84 -2.46 -13.52
N ARG A 73 -9.10 -1.53 -14.44
CA ARG A 73 -10.39 -1.40 -15.11
C ARG A 73 -10.46 -2.49 -16.17
N LEU A 74 -11.11 -3.60 -15.82
CA LEU A 74 -11.32 -4.70 -16.74
C LEU A 74 -12.33 -4.31 -17.80
N THR A 75 -12.14 -4.83 -19.01
CA THR A 75 -13.07 -4.67 -20.13
C THR A 75 -13.43 -6.06 -20.64
N ASP A 76 -14.72 -6.38 -20.67
CA ASP A 76 -15.20 -7.64 -21.22
C ASP A 76 -15.38 -7.56 -22.76
N PRO A 77 -15.64 -8.69 -23.46
CA PRO A 77 -15.84 -8.67 -24.91
C PRO A 77 -17.06 -7.87 -25.40
N ALA A 78 -18.02 -7.56 -24.51
CA ALA A 78 -19.16 -6.71 -24.83
C ALA A 78 -18.83 -5.22 -24.66
N GLY A 79 -17.68 -4.89 -24.06
CA GLY A 79 -17.23 -3.54 -23.77
C GLY A 79 -17.66 -3.02 -22.40
N ASP A 80 -18.25 -3.87 -21.55
CA ASP A 80 -18.60 -3.52 -20.18
C ASP A 80 -17.34 -3.48 -19.32
N THR A 81 -17.31 -2.54 -18.37
CA THR A 81 -16.14 -2.31 -17.51
C THR A 81 -16.39 -2.61 -16.04
N ALA A 82 -15.35 -3.09 -15.36
CA ALA A 82 -15.37 -3.33 -13.92
C ALA A 82 -14.00 -3.07 -13.29
N ASP A 83 -13.95 -2.20 -12.29
CA ASP A 83 -12.73 -1.87 -11.57
C ASP A 83 -12.45 -2.93 -10.49
N ARG A 84 -11.25 -3.50 -10.51
CA ARG A 84 -10.79 -4.50 -9.53
C ARG A 84 -9.52 -4.02 -8.85
N TRP A 85 -9.46 -4.13 -7.53
CA TRP A 85 -8.20 -3.94 -6.82
C TRP A 85 -7.24 -5.08 -7.15
N THR A 86 -5.94 -4.81 -7.26
CA THR A 86 -4.98 -5.79 -7.74
C THR A 86 -4.13 -6.40 -6.63
N ALA A 87 -3.93 -7.71 -6.70
CA ALA A 87 -2.89 -8.42 -5.98
C ALA A 87 -1.92 -9.04 -6.99
N TRP A 88 -0.63 -8.78 -6.83
CA TRP A 88 0.40 -9.07 -7.82
C TRP A 88 1.15 -10.36 -7.50
N PRO A 89 1.77 -10.98 -8.53
CA PRO A 89 2.58 -12.18 -8.34
C PRO A 89 3.72 -11.95 -7.35
N SER A 90 4.17 -13.04 -6.71
CA SER A 90 5.37 -13.03 -5.88
C SER A 90 6.58 -12.52 -6.68
N GLY A 91 7.41 -11.70 -6.06
CA GLY A 91 8.59 -11.11 -6.73
C GLY A 91 8.31 -9.77 -7.43
N SER A 92 7.05 -9.36 -7.55
CA SER A 92 6.72 -8.02 -8.06
C SER A 92 7.21 -6.93 -7.11
N GLU A 93 7.56 -5.77 -7.63
CA GLU A 93 8.01 -4.60 -6.87
C GLU A 93 7.08 -3.42 -7.09
N ALA A 94 6.84 -2.63 -6.03
CA ALA A 94 6.11 -1.37 -6.18
C ALA A 94 6.97 -0.37 -6.97
N VAL A 95 6.36 0.29 -7.95
CA VAL A 95 6.96 1.41 -8.66
C VAL A 95 6.21 2.67 -8.27
N TYR A 96 6.94 3.68 -7.83
CA TYR A 96 6.40 4.98 -7.46
C TYR A 96 6.80 5.98 -8.53
N GLY A 97 5.85 6.41 -9.35
CA GLY A 97 6.05 7.43 -10.38
C GLY A 97 5.82 8.83 -9.85
N SER A 98 5.91 9.80 -10.75
CA SER A 98 5.51 11.18 -10.47
C SER A 98 4.00 11.29 -10.21
N ALA A 99 3.54 12.46 -9.76
CA ALA A 99 2.11 12.73 -9.61
C ALA A 99 1.32 12.59 -10.92
N GLU A 100 1.97 12.72 -12.07
CA GLU A 100 1.35 12.57 -13.40
C GLU A 100 1.33 11.10 -13.87
N GLU A 101 2.37 10.32 -13.55
CA GLU A 101 2.49 8.91 -13.96
C GLU A 101 1.78 7.95 -13.00
N GLY A 102 1.61 8.36 -11.74
CA GLY A 102 1.01 7.54 -10.70
C GLY A 102 1.92 6.40 -10.23
N ASN A 103 1.32 5.47 -9.49
CA ASN A 103 2.02 4.28 -9.01
C ASN A 103 1.90 3.13 -10.02
N GLY A 104 2.70 2.09 -9.82
CA GLY A 104 2.72 0.94 -10.69
C GLY A 104 3.33 -0.29 -10.04
N ALA A 105 3.59 -1.28 -10.87
CA ALA A 105 4.25 -2.51 -10.49
C ALA A 105 5.33 -2.85 -11.50
N LYS A 106 6.42 -3.42 -11.00
CA LYS A 106 7.44 -4.06 -11.83
C LYS A 106 7.32 -5.56 -11.65
N VAL A 107 7.18 -6.28 -12.75
CA VAL A 107 7.15 -7.74 -12.80
C VAL A 107 8.31 -8.17 -13.68
N ASP A 108 9.21 -8.99 -13.14
CA ASP A 108 10.48 -9.35 -13.78
C ASP A 108 11.30 -8.12 -14.22
N ARG A 109 11.34 -7.84 -15.53
CA ARG A 109 12.08 -6.73 -16.16
C ARG A 109 11.16 -5.68 -16.79
N GLU A 110 9.85 -5.83 -16.62
CA GLU A 110 8.86 -4.94 -17.20
C GLU A 110 8.17 -4.10 -16.12
N THR A 111 7.94 -2.84 -16.44
CA THR A 111 7.23 -1.89 -15.58
C THR A 111 5.85 -1.64 -16.17
N PHE A 112 4.84 -1.63 -15.30
CA PHE A 112 3.45 -1.38 -15.59
C PHE A 112 2.97 -0.22 -14.72
N MET A 113 2.57 0.88 -15.33
CA MET A 113 2.16 2.12 -14.68
C MET A 113 0.65 2.38 -14.86
N GLY A 114 0.11 3.29 -14.05
CA GLY A 114 -1.24 3.80 -14.27
C GLY A 114 -1.40 4.36 -15.69
N GLY A 115 -2.45 3.94 -16.38
CA GLY A 115 -2.76 4.29 -17.77
C GLY A 115 -2.37 3.21 -18.78
N ASP A 116 -1.54 2.24 -18.42
CA ASP A 116 -1.11 1.19 -19.35
C ASP A 116 -2.26 0.24 -19.69
N ALA A 117 -2.39 -0.09 -20.98
CA ALA A 117 -3.25 -1.17 -21.42
C ALA A 117 -2.57 -2.51 -21.11
N VAL A 118 -3.28 -3.40 -20.42
CA VAL A 118 -2.75 -4.67 -19.95
C VAL A 118 -3.65 -5.83 -20.31
N SER A 119 -3.02 -6.99 -20.49
CA SER A 119 -3.69 -8.27 -20.62
C SER A 119 -2.91 -9.35 -19.87
N GLY A 120 -3.55 -10.47 -19.58
CA GLY A 120 -2.88 -11.53 -18.86
C GLY A 120 -3.81 -12.62 -18.38
N THR A 121 -3.35 -13.34 -17.37
CA THR A 121 -4.13 -14.36 -16.66
C THR A 121 -4.19 -14.03 -15.18
N GLY A 122 -5.34 -14.31 -14.56
CA GLY A 122 -5.53 -14.06 -13.14
C GLY A 122 -6.83 -14.65 -12.63
N ARG A 123 -7.10 -14.43 -11.34
CA ARG A 123 -8.28 -14.92 -10.64
C ARG A 123 -9.10 -13.74 -10.11
N LEU A 124 -10.39 -13.73 -10.44
CA LEU A 124 -11.35 -12.77 -9.90
C LEU A 124 -11.99 -13.33 -8.65
N VAL A 125 -11.69 -12.73 -7.50
CA VAL A 125 -12.07 -13.28 -6.20
C VAL A 125 -12.64 -12.21 -5.29
N PRO A 126 -13.54 -12.56 -4.35
CA PRO A 126 -13.91 -11.65 -3.27
C PRO A 126 -12.72 -11.45 -2.33
N LEU A 127 -12.69 -10.32 -1.63
CA LEU A 127 -11.63 -10.04 -0.63
C LEU A 127 -11.49 -11.16 0.41
N SER A 128 -12.60 -11.79 0.82
CA SER A 128 -12.60 -12.89 1.79
C SER A 128 -11.89 -14.17 1.34
N ALA A 129 -11.60 -14.32 0.04
CA ALA A 129 -10.84 -15.45 -0.49
C ALA A 129 -9.32 -15.26 -0.36
N LEU A 130 -8.85 -14.05 -0.09
CA LEU A 130 -7.43 -13.79 0.12
C LEU A 130 -6.98 -14.23 1.52
N PRO A 131 -5.69 -14.59 1.68
CA PRO A 131 -5.10 -14.83 2.99
C PRO A 131 -5.35 -13.67 3.96
N GLY A 132 -6.11 -13.94 5.01
CA GLY A 132 -6.47 -12.95 6.01
C GLY A 132 -7.41 -11.84 5.50
N GLY A 133 -8.01 -11.91 4.32
CA GLY A 133 -8.75 -10.79 3.71
C GLY A 133 -9.94 -10.24 4.52
N ILE A 134 -10.45 -11.00 5.49
CA ILE A 134 -11.44 -10.54 6.49
C ILE A 134 -10.97 -10.74 7.94
N SER A 135 -9.70 -11.10 8.13
CA SER A 135 -9.10 -11.25 9.45
C SER A 135 -8.71 -9.88 10.00
N PRO A 136 -9.25 -9.46 11.15
CA PRO A 136 -9.00 -8.12 11.69
C PRO A 136 -7.50 -7.82 11.82
N GLY A 137 -7.08 -6.68 11.28
CA GLY A 137 -5.69 -6.22 11.37
C GLY A 137 -4.72 -6.93 10.42
N SER A 138 -5.20 -7.79 9.52
CA SER A 138 -4.38 -8.28 8.43
C SER A 138 -4.15 -7.19 7.39
N TYR A 139 -3.10 -7.35 6.59
CA TYR A 139 -2.81 -6.42 5.49
C TYR A 139 -3.96 -6.36 4.46
N PHE A 140 -4.49 -7.51 4.03
CA PHE A 140 -5.56 -7.56 3.03
C PHE A 140 -6.89 -7.06 3.58
N GLU A 141 -7.20 -7.26 4.86
CA GLU A 141 -8.43 -6.70 5.46
C GLU A 141 -8.39 -5.18 5.47
N GLY A 142 -7.31 -4.57 5.97
CA GLY A 142 -7.16 -3.12 6.00
C GLY A 142 -7.08 -2.51 4.59
N SER A 143 -6.18 -3.04 3.76
CA SER A 143 -5.91 -2.50 2.42
C SER A 143 -7.05 -2.76 1.44
N GLY A 144 -7.63 -3.95 1.47
CA GLY A 144 -8.76 -4.28 0.61
C GLY A 144 -9.98 -3.43 0.93
N ARG A 145 -10.27 -3.17 2.22
CA ARG A 145 -11.36 -2.25 2.59
C ARG A 145 -11.09 -0.82 2.18
N TYR A 146 -9.84 -0.37 2.31
CA TYR A 146 -9.44 0.98 1.89
C TYR A 146 -9.53 1.16 0.37
N CYS A 147 -9.22 0.12 -0.39
CA CYS A 147 -9.24 0.08 -1.85
C CYS A 147 -10.56 -0.47 -2.45
N ASP A 148 -11.66 -0.40 -1.71
CA ASP A 148 -13.02 -0.81 -2.14
C ASP A 148 -13.15 -2.27 -2.64
N ALA A 149 -12.22 -3.16 -2.27
CA ALA A 149 -12.24 -4.57 -2.67
C ALA A 149 -13.41 -5.38 -2.08
N LEU A 150 -14.12 -4.85 -1.08
CA LEU A 150 -15.38 -5.45 -0.61
C LEU A 150 -16.53 -5.28 -1.61
N VAL A 151 -16.50 -4.22 -2.42
CA VAL A 151 -17.53 -3.91 -3.42
C VAL A 151 -17.05 -4.39 -4.79
N GLY A 152 -15.84 -3.98 -5.16
CA GLY A 152 -15.23 -4.26 -6.46
C GLY A 152 -14.49 -5.59 -6.53
N GLY A 153 -14.29 -6.33 -5.44
CA GLY A 153 -13.49 -7.57 -5.49
C GLY A 153 -12.01 -7.34 -5.82
N VAL A 154 -11.30 -8.44 -6.06
CA VAL A 154 -9.85 -8.46 -6.31
C VAL A 154 -9.53 -9.22 -7.58
N LEU A 155 -8.65 -8.66 -8.41
CA LEU A 155 -7.93 -9.39 -9.45
C LEU A 155 -6.59 -9.83 -8.88
N VAL A 156 -6.44 -11.14 -8.64
CA VAL A 156 -5.16 -11.76 -8.33
C VAL A 156 -4.48 -12.06 -9.65
N ILE A 157 -3.44 -11.31 -9.98
CA ILE A 157 -2.70 -11.41 -11.23
C ILE A 157 -1.71 -12.57 -11.12
N ASP A 158 -1.76 -13.47 -12.11
CA ASP A 158 -0.82 -14.58 -12.26
C ASP A 158 0.26 -14.22 -13.28
N GLU A 159 -0.16 -13.71 -14.44
CA GLU A 159 0.71 -13.23 -15.52
C GLU A 159 0.12 -11.93 -16.08
N VAL A 160 0.99 -11.02 -16.52
CA VAL A 160 0.59 -9.74 -17.12
C VAL A 160 1.58 -9.31 -18.19
N ALA A 161 1.06 -8.73 -19.26
CA ALA A 161 1.79 -8.14 -20.36
C ALA A 161 1.08 -6.86 -20.84
N HIS A 162 1.83 -5.99 -21.50
CA HIS A 162 1.27 -4.85 -22.23
C HIS A 162 0.40 -5.35 -23.39
N ALA A 163 -0.76 -4.72 -23.60
CA ALA A 163 -1.75 -5.09 -24.61
C ALA A 163 -1.66 -4.24 -25.90
#